data_AF-A0A0Q5E8B4-F1
#
_entry.id   AF-A0A0Q5E8B4-F1
#
_cell.length_a   1.000
_cell.length_b   1.000
_cell.length_c   1.000
_cell.angle_alpha   90.00
_cell.angle_beta   90.00
_cell.angle_gamma   90.00
#
_symmetry.space_group_name_H-M   'P 1'
#
loop_
_entity.id
_entity.type
_entity.pdbx_description
1 polymer ?
#
loop_
_entity_poly.entity_id
_entity_poly.type
_entity_poly.pdbx_seq_one_letter_code
_entity_poly.pdbx_strand_id
1 'polypeptide(L)' 'MLKLGKITQEAHDEIVYISKKTKDQHFRPLLCVIARLEAVPFYQKVDVKDRANPLSHEYILSDLPQSAFDIIRIG' A
#
# COMPACT_ATOMS: atom_id res chain seq x y z
N MET A 1 5.40 3.51 -21.20
CA MET A 1 6.59 3.79 -20.38
C MET A 1 7.86 3.78 -21.22
N LEU A 2 8.20 2.65 -21.86
CA LEU A 2 9.38 2.55 -22.75
C LEU A 2 9.33 3.53 -23.93
N LYS A 3 8.23 3.52 -24.71
CA LYS A 3 7.99 4.48 -25.81
C LYS A 3 7.91 5.95 -25.37
N LEU A 4 7.72 6.19 -24.08
CA LEU A 4 7.68 7.53 -23.48
C LEU A 4 9.04 7.91 -22.86
N GLY A 5 10.08 7.08 -23.00
CA GLY A 5 11.40 7.31 -22.41
C GLY A 5 11.45 7.25 -20.89
N LYS A 6 10.39 6.74 -20.23
CA LYS A 6 10.28 6.72 -18.76
C LYS A 6 10.95 5.52 -18.10
N ILE A 7 11.28 4.48 -18.87
CA ILE A 7 11.98 3.27 -18.41
C ILE A 7 12.96 2.82 -19.49
N THR A 8 14.01 2.11 -19.09
CA THR A 8 14.96 1.48 -20.01
C THR A 8 14.37 0.24 -20.68
N GLN A 9 15.03 -0.24 -21.74
CA GLN A 9 14.66 -1.50 -22.39
C GLN A 9 14.76 -2.69 -21.42
N GLU A 10 15.80 -2.72 -20.60
CA GLU A 10 16.00 -3.76 -19.59
C GLU A 10 14.85 -3.81 -18.56
N ALA A 11 14.47 -2.66 -18.02
CA ALA A 11 13.33 -2.57 -17.10
C ALA A 11 12.02 -2.97 -17.78
N HIS A 12 11.84 -2.63 -19.06
CA HIS A 12 10.69 -3.09 -19.83
C HIS A 12 10.65 -4.61 -19.96
N ASP A 13 11.78 -5.24 -20.32
CA ASP A 13 11.86 -6.67 -20.55
C ASP A 13 11.66 -7.46 -19.24
N GLU A 14 12.16 -6.93 -18.12
CA GLU A 14 11.89 -7.44 -16.78
C GLU A 14 10.39 -7.38 -16.45
N ILE A 15 9.73 -6.23 -16.67
CA ILE A 15 8.27 -6.08 -16.45
C ILE A 15 7.49 -7.11 -17.28
N VAL A 16 7.86 -7.28 -18.56
CA VAL A 16 7.22 -8.26 -19.45
C VAL A 16 7.45 -9.68 -18.96
N TYR A 17 8.66 -10.01 -18.53
CA TYR A 17 8.99 -11.31 -17.97
C TYR A 17 8.15 -11.62 -16.72
N ILE A 18 8.13 -10.70 -15.75
CA ILE A 18 7.33 -10.83 -14.52
C ILE A 18 5.86 -11.01 -14.88
N SER A 19 5.32 -10.19 -15.77
CA SER A 19 3.92 -10.25 -16.18
C SER A 19 3.54 -11.61 -16.77
N LYS A 20 4.44 -12.24 -17.55
CA LYS A 20 4.22 -13.57 -18.13
C LYS A 20 4.38 -14.73 -17.15
N LYS A 21 5.17 -14.55 -16.09
CA LYS A 21 5.46 -15.60 -15.10
C LYS A 21 4.56 -15.52 -13.87
N THR A 22 3.90 -14.39 -13.66
CA THR A 22 3.00 -14.20 -12.53
C THR A 22 1.73 -15.02 -12.72
N LYS A 23 1.29 -15.69 -11.66
CA LYS A 23 0.07 -16.50 -11.62
C LYS A 23 -0.99 -15.76 -10.80
N ASP A 24 -2.27 -16.05 -11.02
CA ASP A 24 -3.38 -15.47 -10.25
C ASP A 24 -3.22 -15.62 -8.73
N GLN A 25 -2.65 -16.75 -8.30
CA GLN A 25 -2.32 -17.00 -6.90
C GLN A 25 -1.35 -15.98 -6.27
N HIS A 26 -0.50 -15.31 -7.07
CA HIS A 26 0.40 -14.26 -6.60
C HIS A 26 -0.34 -12.93 -6.35
N PHE A 27 -1.56 -12.80 -6.88
CA PHE A 27 -2.44 -11.65 -6.64
C PHE A 27 -3.54 -11.96 -5.63
N ARG A 28 -3.46 -13.09 -4.91
CA ARG A 28 -4.45 -13.41 -3.87
C ARG A 28 -4.55 -12.23 -2.90
N PRO A 29 -5.78 -11.77 -2.59
CA PRO A 29 -5.96 -10.64 -1.70
C PRO A 29 -5.34 -10.99 -0.34
N LEU A 30 -4.31 -10.23 0.02
CA LEU A 30 -3.76 -10.23 1.36
C LEU A 30 -4.59 -9.22 2.14
N LEU A 31 -5.44 -9.71 3.03
CA LEU A 31 -6.12 -8.84 3.97
C LEU A 31 -5.20 -8.67 5.18
N CYS A 32 -4.64 -7.48 5.33
CA CYS A 32 -3.88 -7.10 6.51
C CYS A 32 -4.83 -6.39 7.48
N VAL A 33 -4.97 -6.92 8.70
CA VAL A 33 -5.77 -6.30 9.75
C VAL A 33 -4.87 -5.90 10.91
N ILE A 34 -5.21 -4.81 11.58
CA ILE A 34 -4.53 -4.34 12.79
C ILE A 34 -5.58 -3.94 13.82
N ALA A 35 -5.33 -4.27 15.08
CA ALA A 35 -6.17 -3.79 16.16
C ALA A 35 -6.04 -2.27 16.30
N ARG A 36 -7.16 -1.55 16.40
CA ARG A 36 -7.15 -0.08 16.54
C ARG A 36 -6.24 0.40 17.68
N LEU A 37 -6.21 -0.32 18.80
CA LEU A 37 -5.38 0.03 19.96
C LEU A 37 -3.88 0.06 19.62
N GLU A 38 -3.43 -0.80 18.71
CA GLU A 38 -2.04 -0.85 18.25
C GLU A 38 -1.72 0.24 17.23
N ALA A 39 -2.73 0.67 16.46
CA ALA A 39 -2.56 1.72 15.45
C ALA A 39 -2.57 3.14 16.04
N VAL A 40 -3.32 3.38 17.13
CA VAL A 40 -3.51 4.70 17.76
C VAL A 40 -2.20 5.46 18.08
N PRO A 41 -1.14 4.83 18.62
CA PRO A 41 0.12 5.51 18.90
C PRO A 41 0.78 6.16 17.67
N PHE A 42 0.41 5.71 16.47
CA PHE A 42 0.96 6.18 15.20
C PHE A 42 0.05 7.17 14.48
N TYR A 43 -1.03 7.61 15.13
CA TYR A 43 -1.97 8.56 14.54
C TYR A 43 -1.38 9.96 14.60
N GLN A 44 -1.18 10.55 13.42
CA GLN A 44 -0.88 11.95 13.27
C GLN A 44 -2.14 12.67 12.83
N LYS A 45 -2.70 13.51 13.70
CA LYS A 45 -3.91 14.27 13.38
C LYS A 45 -3.61 15.25 12.24
N VAL A 46 -4.47 15.26 11.22
CA VAL A 46 -4.36 16.19 10.10
C VAL A 46 -4.86 17.57 10.53
N ASP A 47 -4.06 18.61 10.26
CA ASP A 47 -4.46 19.99 10.47
C ASP A 47 -5.69 20.33 9.60
N VAL A 48 -6.63 21.11 10.13
CA VAL A 48 -7.91 21.40 9.47
C VAL A 48 -7.73 21.94 8.05
N LYS A 49 -6.70 22.79 7.84
CA LYS A 49 -6.36 23.39 6.55
C LYS A 49 -5.98 22.37 5.47
N ASP A 50 -5.50 21.19 5.89
CA ASP A 50 -4.98 20.13 5.01
C ASP A 50 -5.96 18.96 4.88
N ARG A 51 -7.13 19.03 5.55
CA ARG A 51 -8.17 17.99 5.46
C ARG A 51 -8.92 18.09 4.14
N ALA A 52 -9.31 16.92 3.61
CA ALA A 52 -10.20 16.87 2.45
C ALA A 52 -11.60 17.42 2.80
N ASN A 53 -12.06 17.23 4.04
CA ASN A 53 -13.25 17.84 4.58
C ASN A 53 -12.94 18.54 5.93
N PRO A 54 -13.17 19.85 6.08
CA PRO A 54 -12.85 20.56 7.33
C PRO A 54 -13.54 20.00 8.59
N LEU A 55 -14.71 19.37 8.44
CA LEU A 55 -15.51 18.84 9.54
C LEU A 55 -15.18 17.38 9.88
N SER A 56 -14.35 16.71 9.09
CA SER A 56 -13.97 15.31 9.33
C SER A 56 -12.90 15.20 10.43
N HIS A 57 -12.77 13.98 10.97
CA HIS A 57 -11.62 13.58 11.77
C HIS A 57 -10.67 12.78 10.89
N GLU A 58 -9.65 13.45 10.37
CA GLU A 58 -8.63 12.85 9.53
C GLU A 58 -7.33 12.65 10.29
N TYR A 59 -6.72 11.49 10.06
CA TYR A 59 -5.45 11.07 10.65
C TYR A 59 -4.58 10.48 9.54
N ILE A 60 -3.29 10.80 9.57
CA ILE A 60 -2.26 10.09 8.84
C ILE A 60 -1.71 9.01 9.76
N LEU A 61 -1.62 7.78 9.27
CA LEU A 61 -0.84 6.74 9.91
C LEU A 61 0.52 6.71 9.23
N SER A 62 1.58 6.89 10.01
CA SER A 62 2.97 6.81 9.56
C SER A 62 3.77 5.88 10.47
N ASP A 63 4.83 5.28 9.91
CA ASP A 63 5.79 4.46 10.63
C ASP A 63 5.21 3.24 11.37
N LEU A 64 4.06 2.72 10.89
CA LEU A 64 3.47 1.49 11.42
C LEU A 64 4.38 0.29 11.13
N PRO A 65 4.79 -0.48 12.15
CA PRO A 65 5.58 -1.68 11.91
C PRO A 65 4.72 -2.76 11.23
N GLN A 66 5.27 -3.40 10.20
CA GLN A 66 4.59 -4.48 9.48
C GLN A 66 4.20 -5.64 10.41
N SER A 67 4.96 -5.86 11.48
CA SER A 67 4.68 -6.89 12.49
C SER A 67 3.43 -6.64 13.32
N ALA A 68 2.84 -5.44 13.29
CA ALA A 68 1.56 -5.14 13.95
C ALA A 68 0.35 -5.55 13.10
N PHE A 69 0.56 -6.04 11.88
CA PHE A 69 -0.53 -6.53 11.03
C PHE A 69 -0.63 -8.04 11.11
N ASP A 70 -1.84 -8.52 11.36
CA ASP A 70 -2.22 -9.90 11.08
C ASP A 70 -2.50 -10.06 9.58
N ILE A 71 -1.90 -11.08 8.98
CA ILE A 71 -2.08 -11.40 7.56
C ILE A 71 -3.12 -12.51 7.43
N ILE A 72 -4.31 -12.16 6.98
CA ILE A 72 -5.36 -13.12 6.64
C ILE A 72 -5.17 -13.54 5.19
N ARG A 73 -4.76 -14.79 4.99
CA ARG A 73 -4.64 -15.41 3.65
C ARG A 73 -5.97 -16.05 3.28
N ILE A 74 -6.67 -15.46 2.33
CA ILE A 74 -7.91 -16.04 1.79
C ILE A 74 -7.50 -17.08 0.73
N GLY A 75 -7.90 -18.33 0.97
CA GLY A 75 -7.56 -19.51 0.17
C GLY A 75 -8.53 -19.76 -0.97
#